data_AF-A0A2H5ZWF0-F1
#
_entry.id   AF-A0A2H5ZWF0-F1
#
_cell.length_a   1.000
_cell.length_b   1.000
_cell.length_c   1.000
_cell.angle_alpha   90.00
_cell.angle_beta   90.00
_cell.angle_gamma   90.00
#
_symmetry.space_group_name_H-M   'P 1'
#
loop_
_entity.id
_entity.type
_entity.pdbx_description
1 polymer ?
#
loop_
_entity_poly.entity_id
_entity_poly.type
_entity_poly.pdbx_seq_one_letter_code
_entity_poly.pdbx_strand_id
1 'polypeptide(L)'
;MAWKNEGRMNPDITPVLIAPGLPIYPLYLVVPREAANRDWGVRYVDFVANPQIQAKVIVEQFGWYPGIDPDRVMPLVSPQARALLFKGVTPQDLARYSLQMPLGEYYDAILLAYEEIVR
;
A
#
# COMPACT_ATOMS: atom_id res chain seq x y z
N MET A 1 -9.17 -0.73 -6.76
CA MET A 1 -10.46 -1.43 -6.95
C MET A 1 -11.62 -0.69 -6.28
N ALA A 2 -11.40 0.00 -5.16
CA ALA A 2 -12.42 0.80 -4.45
C ALA A 2 -13.40 1.55 -5.37
N TRP A 3 -12.92 2.37 -6.29
CA TRP A 3 -13.81 3.16 -7.16
C TRP A 3 -14.64 2.30 -8.12
N LYS A 4 -14.13 1.14 -8.54
CA LYS A 4 -14.91 0.18 -9.35
C LYS A 4 -15.97 -0.51 -8.48
N ASN A 5 -15.59 -0.90 -7.26
CA ASN A 5 -16.51 -1.50 -6.29
C ASN A 5 -17.65 -0.54 -5.91
N GLU A 6 -17.36 0.77 -5.85
CA GLU A 6 -18.32 1.85 -5.59
C GLU A 6 -19.09 2.31 -6.84
N GLY A 7 -18.83 1.73 -8.03
CA GLY A 7 -19.49 2.12 -9.28
C GLY A 7 -19.05 3.48 -9.86
N ARG A 8 -17.97 4.06 -9.34
CA ARG A 8 -17.41 5.38 -9.73
C ARG A 8 -16.43 5.31 -10.90
N MET A 9 -16.08 4.11 -11.37
CA MET A 9 -15.11 3.89 -12.44
C MET A 9 -15.53 2.71 -13.32
N ASN A 10 -15.33 2.84 -14.63
CA ASN A 10 -15.54 1.75 -15.58
C ASN A 10 -14.67 0.52 -15.19
N PRO A 11 -15.25 -0.70 -15.09
CA PRO A 11 -14.52 -1.91 -14.67
C PRO A 11 -13.38 -2.32 -15.61
N ASP A 12 -13.34 -1.82 -16.84
CA ASP A 12 -12.30 -2.14 -17.82
C ASP A 12 -11.08 -1.22 -17.77
N ILE A 13 -11.18 -0.08 -17.09
CA ILE A 13 -10.01 0.79 -16.85
C ILE A 13 -9.04 0.09 -15.90
N THR A 14 -7.82 -0.20 -16.30
CA THR A 14 -6.84 -0.92 -15.47
C THR A 14 -5.56 -0.11 -15.31
N PRO A 15 -4.92 -0.14 -14.13
CA PRO A 15 -3.60 0.47 -13.97
C PRO A 15 -2.56 -0.36 -14.72
N VAL A 16 -1.49 0.30 -15.14
CA VAL A 16 -0.30 -0.33 -15.72
C VAL A 16 0.93 0.15 -14.96
N LEU A 17 1.90 -0.75 -14.75
CA LEU A 17 3.18 -0.41 -14.15
C LEU A 17 4.24 -0.39 -15.27
N ILE A 18 4.66 0.82 -15.65
CA ILE A 18 5.54 1.05 -16.80
C ILE A 18 7.02 0.89 -16.41
N ALA A 19 7.87 0.53 -17.38
CA ALA A 19 9.32 0.54 -17.20
C ALA A 19 9.86 1.99 -17.10
N PRO A 20 10.93 2.24 -16.32
CA PRO A 20 11.73 1.28 -15.55
C PRO A 20 11.09 0.85 -14.21
N GLY A 21 9.95 1.43 -13.86
CA GLY A 21 9.23 1.19 -12.62
C GLY A 21 8.85 2.49 -11.94
N LEU A 22 8.09 2.38 -10.86
CA LEU A 22 7.72 3.51 -10.02
C LEU A 22 8.15 3.22 -8.57
N PRO A 23 8.77 4.19 -7.89
CA PRO A 23 8.94 4.12 -6.46
C PRO A 23 7.59 3.99 -5.78
N ILE A 24 7.42 2.96 -4.96
CA ILE A 24 6.23 2.79 -4.13
C ILE A 24 6.53 3.27 -2.70
N TYR A 25 5.52 3.87 -2.08
CA TYR A 25 5.57 4.24 -0.67
C TYR A 25 4.62 3.34 0.13
N PRO A 26 5.13 2.33 0.86
CA PRO A 26 4.31 1.60 1.80
C PRO A 26 3.77 2.53 2.89
N LEU A 27 2.48 2.42 3.17
CA LEU A 27 1.85 3.15 4.28
C LEU A 27 2.09 2.37 5.57
N TYR A 28 2.75 3.02 6.54
CA TYR A 28 3.01 2.44 7.84
C TYR A 28 2.06 3.01 8.89
N LEU A 29 1.63 2.15 9.82
CA LEU A 29 1.06 2.59 11.08
C LEU A 29 2.18 2.67 12.12
N VAL A 30 2.28 3.81 12.79
CA VAL A 30 3.29 4.05 13.82
C VAL A 30 2.60 4.47 15.11
N VAL A 31 3.08 3.94 16.24
CA VAL A 31 2.67 4.38 17.56
C VAL A 31 3.78 5.28 18.11
N PRO A 32 3.53 6.59 18.31
CA PRO A 32 4.55 7.48 18.86
C PRO A 32 5.05 7.01 20.22
N ARG A 33 6.35 7.23 20.48
CA ARG A 33 7.00 6.83 21.73
C ARG A 33 6.26 7.34 22.96
N GLU A 34 5.77 8.57 22.89
CA GLU A 34 5.10 9.33 23.96
C GLU A 34 3.58 9.41 23.75
N ALA A 35 3.00 8.46 23.01
CA ALA A 35 1.55 8.41 22.81
C ALA A 35 0.82 8.26 24.16
N ALA A 36 -0.11 9.18 24.44
CA ALA A 36 -0.88 9.20 25.68
C ALA A 36 -1.64 7.88 25.94
N ASN A 37 -2.03 7.16 24.87
CA ASN A 37 -2.72 5.88 24.92
C ASN A 37 -1.95 4.81 24.12
N ARG A 38 -0.67 4.62 24.44
CA ARG A 38 0.22 3.70 23.73
C ARG A 38 -0.36 2.29 23.56
N ASP A 39 -0.92 1.72 24.62
CA ASP A 39 -1.45 0.35 24.58
C ASP A 39 -2.60 0.19 23.58
N TRP A 40 -3.48 1.19 23.48
CA TRP A 40 -4.55 1.20 22.48
C TRP A 40 -4.01 1.37 21.06
N GLY A 41 -2.96 2.18 20.89
CA GLY A 41 -2.26 2.31 19.61
C GLY A 41 -1.70 0.96 19.14
N VAL A 42 -1.02 0.22 20.02
CA VAL A 42 -0.48 -1.10 19.70
C VAL A 42 -1.60 -2.09 19.34
N ARG A 43 -2.66 -2.15 20.15
CA ARG A 43 -3.83 -3.02 19.85
C ARG A 43 -4.49 -2.69 18.52
N TYR A 44 -4.51 -1.42 18.14
CA TYR A 44 -5.05 -1.02 16.84
C TYR A 44 -4.16 -1.49 15.69
N VAL A 45 -2.82 -1.38 15.83
CA VAL A 45 -1.88 -1.93 14.84
C VAL A 45 -2.08 -3.43 14.70
N ASP A 46 -2.20 -4.17 15.80
CA ASP A 46 -2.45 -5.62 15.79
C ASP A 46 -3.77 -5.97 15.11
N PHE A 47 -4.83 -5.19 15.37
CA PHE A 47 -6.12 -5.35 14.72
C PHE A 47 -6.04 -5.14 13.20
N VAL A 48 -5.36 -4.08 12.75
CA VAL A 48 -5.18 -3.83 11.31
C VAL A 48 -4.26 -4.86 10.67
N ALA A 49 -3.26 -5.38 11.39
CA ALA A 49 -2.36 -6.43 10.94
C ALA A 49 -2.95 -7.85 11.02
N ASN A 50 -4.21 -8.00 11.42
CA ASN A 50 -4.89 -9.29 11.41
C ASN A 50 -5.13 -9.75 9.95
N PRO A 51 -4.78 -11.00 9.56
CA PRO A 51 -4.93 -11.47 8.18
C PRO A 51 -6.35 -11.41 7.63
N GLN A 52 -7.37 -11.68 8.47
CA GLN A 52 -8.77 -11.61 8.07
C GLN A 52 -9.21 -10.15 7.81
N ILE A 53 -8.73 -9.20 8.62
CA ILE A 53 -8.97 -7.77 8.41
C ILE A 53 -8.26 -7.27 7.15
N GLN A 54 -7.01 -7.67 6.94
CA GLN A 54 -6.25 -7.36 5.72
C GLN A 54 -6.96 -7.88 4.47
N ALA A 55 -7.40 -9.15 4.48
CA ALA A 55 -8.12 -9.72 3.34
C ALA A 55 -9.42 -8.95 3.07
N LYS A 56 -10.31 -8.83 4.07
CA LYS A 56 -11.64 -8.26 3.88
C LYS A 56 -11.62 -6.75 3.58
N VAL A 57 -10.81 -5.99 4.31
CA VAL A 57 -10.85 -4.52 4.23
C VAL A 57 -9.81 -4.00 3.25
N ILE A 58 -8.54 -4.36 3.44
CA ILE A 58 -7.45 -3.80 2.63
C ILE A 58 -7.52 -4.33 1.20
N VAL A 59 -7.69 -5.65 1.02
CA VAL A 59 -7.71 -6.25 -0.31
C VAL A 59 -9.10 -6.17 -0.95
N GLU A 60 -10.15 -6.73 -0.35
CA GLU A 60 -11.43 -6.85 -1.03
C GLU A 60 -12.17 -5.51 -1.17
N GLN A 61 -12.26 -4.74 -0.09
CA GLN A 61 -12.98 -3.46 -0.11
C GLN A 61 -12.19 -2.37 -0.83
N PHE A 62 -10.94 -2.10 -0.42
CA PHE A 62 -10.14 -1.00 -0.97
C PHE A 62 -9.37 -1.37 -2.24
N GLY A 63 -8.98 -2.63 -2.37
CA GLY A 63 -8.15 -3.10 -3.47
C GLY A 63 -6.74 -2.63 -3.43
N TRP A 64 -6.17 -2.61 -2.23
CA TRP A 64 -4.75 -2.42 -1.98
C TRP A 64 -4.07 -3.78 -1.81
N TYR A 65 -2.75 -3.81 -2.02
CA TYR A 65 -1.96 -5.00 -1.68
C TYR A 65 -1.90 -5.19 -0.15
N PRO A 66 -1.78 -6.43 0.34
CA PRO A 66 -1.61 -6.69 1.77
C PRO A 66 -0.45 -5.89 2.37
N GLY A 67 -0.66 -5.29 3.54
CA GLY A 67 0.40 -4.60 4.30
C GLY A 67 1.24 -5.54 5.18
N ILE A 68 0.93 -6.84 5.18
CA ILE A 68 1.61 -7.90 5.91
C ILE A 68 1.96 -9.04 4.95
N ASP A 69 2.57 -10.11 5.47
CA ASP A 69 2.90 -11.33 4.72
C ASP A 69 1.74 -11.80 3.80
N PRO A 70 1.91 -11.71 2.47
CA PRO A 70 0.85 -12.06 1.53
C PRO A 70 0.48 -13.55 1.58
N ASP A 71 1.39 -14.44 2.01
CA ASP A 71 1.09 -15.87 2.10
C ASP A 71 0.05 -16.18 3.20
N ARG A 72 -0.08 -15.28 4.19
CA ARG A 72 -1.12 -15.38 5.23
C ARG A 72 -2.44 -14.73 4.84
N VAL A 73 -2.42 -13.75 3.92
CA VAL A 73 -3.60 -12.96 3.54
C VAL A 73 -4.26 -13.50 2.29
N MET A 74 -3.47 -13.79 1.25
CA MET A 74 -3.98 -14.18 -0.07
C MET A 74 -4.86 -15.45 -0.08
N PRO A 75 -4.66 -16.46 0.80
CA PRO A 75 -5.59 -17.58 0.92
C PRO A 75 -6.98 -17.20 1.45
N LEU A 76 -7.11 -16.05 2.13
CA LEU A 76 -8.35 -15.55 2.71
C LEU A 76 -9.10 -14.59 1.79
N VAL A 77 -8.50 -14.21 0.65
CA VAL A 77 -9.08 -13.29 -0.33
C VAL A 77 -9.90 -14.07 -1.34
N SER A 78 -11.12 -13.60 -1.64
CA SER A 78 -11.99 -14.22 -2.64
C SER A 78 -11.34 -14.28 -4.03
N PRO A 79 -11.65 -15.31 -4.84
CA PRO A 79 -11.13 -15.43 -6.21
C PRO A 79 -11.43 -14.20 -7.08
N GLN A 80 -12.61 -13.60 -6.89
CA GLN A 80 -13.03 -12.40 -7.63
C GLN A 80 -12.15 -11.19 -7.28
N ALA A 81 -11.92 -10.93 -5.99
CA ALA A 81 -11.07 -9.82 -5.58
C ALA A 81 -9.62 -10.03 -6.03
N ARG A 82 -9.11 -11.27 -5.95
CA ARG A 82 -7.77 -11.61 -6.45
C ARG A 82 -7.62 -11.37 -7.96
N ALA A 83 -8.62 -11.78 -8.74
CA ALA A 83 -8.63 -11.54 -10.18
C ALA A 83 -8.66 -10.03 -10.50
N LEU A 84 -9.44 -9.25 -9.76
CA LEU A 84 -9.52 -7.81 -9.97
C LEU A 84 -8.24 -7.08 -9.51
N LEU A 85 -7.59 -7.56 -8.43
CA LEU A 85 -6.36 -6.99 -7.87
C LEU A 85 -5.23 -7.05 -8.90
N PHE A 86 -5.10 -8.19 -9.59
CA PHE A 86 -4.03 -8.45 -10.54
C PHE A 86 -4.45 -8.33 -12.02
N LYS A 87 -5.63 -7.74 -12.32
CA LYS A 87 -6.13 -7.62 -13.71
C LYS A 87 -5.18 -6.78 -14.59
N GLY A 88 -4.60 -5.71 -14.04
CA GLY A 88 -3.75 -4.77 -14.78
C GLY A 88 -2.26 -4.87 -14.47
N VAL A 89 -1.91 -5.15 -13.22
CA VAL A 89 -0.52 -5.29 -12.75
C VAL A 89 -0.39 -6.67 -12.13
N THR A 90 0.43 -7.53 -12.73
CA THR A 90 0.62 -8.91 -12.25
C THR A 90 1.60 -8.96 -11.07
N PRO A 91 1.65 -10.08 -10.31
CA PRO A 91 2.70 -10.29 -9.31
C PRO A 91 4.12 -10.20 -9.90
N GLN A 92 4.31 -10.64 -11.15
CA GLN A 92 5.59 -10.55 -11.85
C GLN A 92 5.95 -9.09 -12.19
N ASP A 93 4.97 -8.27 -12.58
CA ASP A 93 5.19 -6.84 -12.83
C ASP A 93 5.60 -6.13 -11.54
N LEU A 94 4.95 -6.43 -10.41
CA LEU A 94 5.34 -5.88 -9.11
C LEU A 94 6.77 -6.28 -8.74
N ALA A 95 7.12 -7.56 -8.88
CA ALA A 95 8.47 -8.02 -8.56
C ALA A 95 9.56 -7.35 -9.41
N ARG A 96 9.22 -6.95 -10.65
CA ARG A 96 10.17 -6.36 -11.59
C ARG A 96 10.26 -4.83 -11.49
N TYR A 97 9.13 -4.17 -11.30
CA TYR A 97 9.01 -2.71 -11.49
C TYR A 97 8.62 -1.96 -10.21
N SER A 98 8.38 -2.68 -9.11
CA SER A 98 8.20 -2.05 -7.80
C SER A 98 9.57 -1.67 -7.23
N LEU A 99 9.82 -0.36 -7.15
CA LEU A 99 11.06 0.17 -6.62
C LEU A 99 10.84 0.73 -5.22
N GLN A 100 11.82 0.58 -4.34
CA GLN A 100 11.81 1.27 -3.06
C GLN A 100 12.13 2.74 -3.28
N MET A 101 11.35 3.62 -2.66
CA MET A 101 11.63 5.05 -2.69
C MET A 101 12.87 5.35 -1.82
N PRO A 102 13.92 6.01 -2.35
CA PRO A 102 15.09 6.38 -1.55
C PRO A 102 14.78 7.61 -0.70
N LEU A 103 13.92 7.43 0.31
CA LEU A 103 13.34 8.51 1.11
C LEU A 103 14.38 9.39 1.81
N GLY A 104 15.46 8.79 2.34
CA GLY A 104 16.52 9.54 3.02
C GLY A 104 17.24 10.49 2.06
N GLU A 105 17.72 9.97 0.93
CA GLU A 105 18.42 10.77 -0.10
C GLU A 105 17.54 11.88 -0.66
N TYR A 106 16.25 11.59 -0.92
CA TYR A 106 15.30 12.60 -1.38
C TYR A 106 15.04 13.66 -0.31
N TYR A 107 14.90 13.26 0.95
CA TYR A 107 14.68 14.18 2.06
C TYR A 107 15.86 15.15 2.21
N ASP A 108 17.09 14.64 2.22
CA ASP A 108 18.31 15.45 2.34
C ASP A 108 18.45 16.42 1.16
N ALA A 109 18.21 15.94 -0.06
CA ALA A 109 18.29 16.78 -1.26
C ALA A 109 17.22 17.89 -1.29
N ILE A 110 15.98 17.58 -0.89
CA ILE A 110 14.90 18.57 -0.81
C ILE A 110 15.19 19.61 0.27
N LEU A 111 15.68 19.18 1.43
CA LEU A 111 16.03 20.08 2.53
C LEU A 111 17.15 21.04 2.10
N LEU A 112 18.22 20.51 1.50
CA LEU A 112 19.32 21.32 0.97
C LEU A 112 18.83 22.36 -0.04
N ALA A 113 18.08 21.93 -1.05
CA ALA A 113 17.55 22.82 -2.08
C ALA A 113 16.63 23.90 -1.49
N TYR A 114 15.80 23.56 -0.51
CA TYR A 114 14.94 24.52 0.18
C TYR A 114 15.77 25.56 0.95
N GLU A 115 16.76 25.10 1.72
CA GLU A 115 17.62 25.97 2.52
C GLU A 115 18.55 26.85 1.67
N GLU A 116 18.94 26.42 0.47
CA GLU A 116 19.74 27.20 -0.48
C GLU A 116 18.91 28.21 -1.30
N ILE A 117 17.66 27.88 -1.65
CA ILE A 117 16.84 28.69 -2.57
C ILE A 117 15.94 29.69 -1.84
N VAL A 118 15.41 29.34 -0.66
CA VAL A 118 14.39 30.13 0.04
C VAL A 118 14.99 31.08 1.08
N ARG A 119 16.28 30.96 1.38
CA ARG A 119 16.97 31.74 2.40
C ARG A 119 17.61 33.03 1.87
#